data_AF-A0A4Q4NCV3-F1
#
_entry.id   AF-A0A4Q4NCV3-F1
#
_cell.length_a   1.000
_cell.length_b   1.000
_cell.length_c   1.000
_cell.angle_alpha   90.00
_cell.angle_beta   90.00
_cell.angle_gamma   90.00
#
_symmetry.space_group_name_H-M   'P 1'
#
loop_
_entity.id
_entity.type
_entity.pdbx_description
1 polymer ?
#
loop_
_entity_poly.entity_id
_entity_poly.type
_entity_poly.pdbx_seq_one_letter_code
_entity_poly.pdbx_strand_id
1 'polypeptide(L)'
;MEEPKEFGTERIEKAIVLDETIDVALDRRVNRKFDTHILPWLFGIWLFSFIDRSNIGNARIAGLSDELSITTGTRFNIALLVFYIPYILVDVPSNLLVKRLRAGIYLPALITAWGLVCTFMGFVQSFAGLVACRLLLGLCEGGILGGVIIYLAMFYRRGEMLLRSGLFYCAAPLSGAFGGLLASGLATIEVGQYRRWPWIFFVEGAITVVFGIICFFFMPDTPAAAGFLSDEEKEWALRRMRLDAGGSTEVDVEDEKFSWYWVRMALKAPQTYLSAFIWFFLLVPLYSFSLFLPSIIAGMGYRSTTAQLFTVPPNMAAFITVIGTAYASDKLKNRGYFIIGGCVLGICGYVMLIVATTNAVRYAGTFLVAIGVFQGSPMLMVSLI
;
A
#
# COMPACT_ATOMS: atom_id res chain seq x y z
N MET A 1 42.33 -4.33 -33.80
CA MET A 1 41.59 -5.61 -33.69
C MET A 1 42.09 -6.21 -32.38
N GLU A 2 41.57 -5.71 -31.26
CA GLU A 2 41.97 -6.10 -29.91
C GLU A 2 40.72 -6.65 -29.20
N GLU A 3 40.93 -7.76 -28.50
CA GLU A 3 39.93 -8.73 -28.07
C GLU A 3 39.01 -8.22 -26.94
N PRO A 4 37.68 -8.45 -27.03
CA PRO A 4 36.78 -8.27 -25.90
C PRO A 4 36.35 -9.66 -25.37
N LYS A 5 37.16 -10.33 -24.55
CA LYS A 5 36.75 -11.61 -23.93
C LYS A 5 37.13 -11.85 -22.46
N GLU A 6 37.94 -11.02 -21.80
CA GLU A 6 38.33 -11.28 -20.39
C GLU A 6 37.35 -10.73 -19.34
N PHE A 7 36.61 -9.64 -19.62
CA PHE A 7 35.75 -8.99 -18.63
C PHE A 7 34.48 -9.80 -18.22
N GLY A 8 34.04 -10.72 -19.07
CA GLY A 8 32.88 -11.56 -18.82
C GLY A 8 33.21 -12.79 -17.97
N THR A 9 34.36 -13.40 -18.21
CA THR A 9 34.81 -14.64 -17.56
C THR A 9 35.14 -14.40 -16.08
N GLU A 10 35.76 -13.26 -15.76
CA GLU A 10 36.06 -12.86 -14.37
C GLU A 10 34.79 -12.58 -13.54
N ARG A 11 33.73 -12.04 -14.17
CA ARG A 11 32.42 -11.82 -13.52
C ARG A 11 31.70 -13.13 -13.26
N ILE A 12 31.80 -14.07 -14.21
CA ILE A 12 31.21 -15.40 -14.09
C ILE A 12 31.96 -16.22 -13.03
N GLU A 13 33.29 -16.17 -13.00
CA GLU A 13 34.10 -16.80 -11.95
C GLU A 13 33.88 -16.18 -10.58
N LYS A 14 33.82 -14.84 -10.45
CA LYS A 14 33.46 -14.18 -9.18
C LYS A 14 32.03 -14.53 -8.75
N ALA A 15 31.07 -14.63 -9.68
CA ALA A 15 29.70 -15.03 -9.36
C ALA A 15 29.61 -16.51 -8.93
N ILE A 16 30.37 -17.41 -9.57
CA ILE A 16 30.43 -18.84 -9.23
C ILE A 16 31.13 -19.05 -7.88
N VAL A 17 32.24 -18.34 -7.61
CA VAL A 17 32.94 -18.38 -6.31
C VAL A 17 32.12 -17.70 -5.19
N LEU A 18 31.28 -16.71 -5.52
CA LEU A 18 30.34 -16.11 -4.54
C LEU A 18 29.22 -17.09 -4.17
N ASP A 19 28.67 -17.83 -5.14
CA ASP A 19 27.55 -18.76 -4.94
C ASP A 19 27.96 -19.93 -4.02
N GLU A 20 29.23 -20.36 -4.06
CA GLU A 20 29.80 -21.36 -3.15
C GLU A 20 29.91 -20.89 -1.68
N THR A 21 29.78 -19.59 -1.39
CA THR A 21 29.88 -19.05 -0.02
C THR A 21 28.56 -18.66 0.63
N ILE A 22 27.41 -18.87 -0.04
CA ILE A 22 26.09 -18.55 0.51
C ILE A 22 25.61 -19.69 1.42
N ASP A 23 25.70 -19.49 2.74
CA ASP A 23 25.03 -20.38 3.69
C ASP A 23 23.51 -20.21 3.58
N VAL A 24 22.89 -21.07 2.77
CA VAL A 24 21.44 -21.11 2.51
C VAL A 24 20.64 -21.26 3.81
N ALA A 25 21.18 -21.92 4.84
CA ALA A 25 20.51 -22.11 6.11
C ALA A 25 20.55 -20.83 6.98
N LEU A 26 21.66 -20.09 6.95
CA LEU A 26 21.79 -18.81 7.65
C LEU A 26 20.96 -17.73 6.96
N ASP A 27 20.97 -17.71 5.62
CA ASP A 27 20.16 -16.80 4.82
C ASP A 27 18.65 -16.99 5.02
N ARG A 28 18.17 -18.25 5.07
CA ARG A 28 16.76 -18.53 5.39
C ARG A 28 16.39 -18.13 6.82
N ARG A 29 17.30 -18.24 7.79
CA ARG A 29 17.08 -17.82 9.18
C ARG A 29 16.96 -16.30 9.29
N VAL A 30 17.87 -15.56 8.67
CA VAL A 30 17.84 -14.09 8.62
C VAL A 30 16.55 -13.59 7.95
N ASN A 31 16.17 -14.19 6.81
CA ASN A 31 14.91 -13.85 6.14
C ASN A 31 13.68 -14.11 7.01
N ARG A 32 13.61 -15.24 7.73
CA ARG A 32 12.49 -15.52 8.65
C ARG A 32 12.42 -14.50 9.80
N LYS A 33 13.57 -14.05 10.31
CA LYS A 33 13.62 -13.01 11.35
C LYS A 33 13.12 -11.67 10.81
N PHE A 34 13.54 -11.27 9.61
CA PHE A 34 13.00 -10.09 8.94
C PHE A 34 11.49 -10.21 8.68
N ASP A 35 11.04 -11.36 8.18
CA ASP A 35 9.62 -11.59 7.87
C ASP A 35 8.74 -11.59 9.12
N THR A 36 9.28 -11.93 10.29
CA THR A 36 8.53 -11.91 11.56
C THR A 36 8.60 -10.57 12.27
N HIS A 37 9.68 -9.80 12.10
CA HIS A 37 9.91 -8.56 12.85
C HIS A 37 9.71 -7.28 12.05
N ILE A 38 9.69 -7.33 10.71
CA ILE A 38 9.56 -6.15 9.85
C ILE A 38 8.24 -6.18 9.09
N LEU A 39 7.94 -7.31 8.45
CA LEU A 39 6.79 -7.42 7.56
C LEU A 39 5.44 -7.15 8.25
N PRO A 40 5.18 -7.59 9.51
CA PRO A 40 3.92 -7.33 10.18
C PRO A 40 3.69 -5.84 10.45
N TRP A 41 4.75 -5.08 10.75
CA TRP A 41 4.63 -3.63 10.94
C TRP A 41 4.32 -2.93 9.63
N LEU A 42 5.06 -3.25 8.56
CA LEU A 42 4.79 -2.69 7.23
C LEU A 42 3.38 -3.02 6.74
N PHE A 43 2.93 -4.26 6.99
CA PHE A 43 1.57 -4.70 6.71
C PHE A 43 0.54 -3.88 7.49
N GLY A 44 0.78 -3.65 8.79
CA GLY A 44 -0.08 -2.81 9.63
C GLY A 44 -0.13 -1.35 9.17
N ILE A 45 1.01 -0.76 8.82
CA ILE A 45 1.10 0.62 8.28
C ILE A 45 0.22 0.76 7.05
N TRP A 46 0.32 -0.20 6.12
CA TRP A 46 -0.45 -0.19 4.88
C TRP A 46 -1.93 -0.47 5.10
N LEU A 47 -2.24 -1.39 6.02
CA LEU A 47 -3.61 -1.68 6.43
C LEU A 47 -4.27 -0.41 6.94
N PHE A 48 -3.64 0.30 7.88
CA PHE A 48 -4.19 1.54 8.41
C PHE A 48 -4.30 2.64 7.34
N SER A 49 -3.33 2.74 6.42
CA SER A 49 -3.34 3.74 5.35
C SER A 49 -4.54 3.56 4.43
N PHE A 50 -4.83 2.32 4.04
CA PHE A 50 -6.03 2.05 3.24
C PHE A 50 -7.34 2.18 4.01
N ILE A 51 -7.36 1.83 5.30
CA ILE A 51 -8.52 2.06 6.16
C ILE A 51 -8.90 3.56 6.11
N ASP A 52 -7.94 4.46 6.36
CA ASP A 52 -8.20 5.90 6.40
C ASP A 52 -8.66 6.49 5.06
N ARG A 53 -8.09 6.01 3.95
CA ARG A 53 -8.59 6.37 2.60
C ARG A 53 -10.04 5.94 2.39
N SER A 54 -10.41 4.75 2.86
CA SER A 54 -11.76 4.21 2.71
C SER A 54 -12.78 4.83 3.68
N ASN A 55 -12.32 5.41 4.80
CA ASN A 55 -13.18 5.96 5.84
C ASN A 55 -14.13 7.04 5.38
N ILE A 56 -13.73 7.88 4.42
CA ILE A 56 -14.62 8.90 3.87
C ILE A 56 -15.82 8.30 3.14
N GLY A 57 -15.64 7.14 2.51
CA GLY A 57 -16.72 6.38 1.89
C GLY A 57 -17.70 5.85 2.93
N ASN A 58 -17.20 5.36 4.07
CA ASN A 58 -18.01 4.89 5.20
C ASN A 58 -18.72 6.05 5.92
N ALA A 59 -18.00 7.13 6.21
CA ALA A 59 -18.49 8.34 6.86
C ALA A 59 -19.60 9.01 6.04
N ARG A 60 -19.51 8.96 4.70
CA ARG A 60 -20.56 9.44 3.80
C ARG A 60 -21.93 8.84 4.14
N ILE A 61 -21.98 7.54 4.40
CA ILE A 61 -23.23 6.78 4.68
C ILE A 61 -23.61 6.90 6.16
N ALA A 62 -22.65 7.23 7.03
CA ALA A 62 -22.90 7.48 8.44
C ALA A 62 -23.53 8.87 8.70
N GLY A 63 -23.66 9.74 7.68
CA GLY A 63 -24.33 11.04 7.79
C GLY A 63 -23.46 12.26 7.50
N LEU A 64 -22.18 12.08 7.12
CA LEU A 64 -21.26 13.18 6.80
C LEU A 64 -21.82 14.11 5.69
N SER A 65 -22.51 13.54 4.70
CA SER A 65 -23.08 14.33 3.60
C SER A 65 -24.20 15.26 4.03
N ASP A 66 -24.98 14.86 5.03
CA ASP A 66 -26.13 15.62 5.52
C ASP A 66 -25.67 16.72 6.49
N GLU A 67 -24.72 16.40 7.38
CA GLU A 67 -24.22 17.37 8.38
C GLU A 67 -23.36 18.48 7.77
N LEU A 68 -22.54 18.17 6.76
CA LEU A 68 -21.70 19.18 6.09
C LEU A 68 -22.38 19.80 4.85
N SER A 69 -23.66 19.50 4.59
CA SER A 69 -24.39 19.96 3.39
C SER A 69 -23.65 19.66 2.08
N ILE A 70 -23.01 18.48 2.00
CA ILE A 70 -22.26 18.00 0.83
C ILE A 70 -23.21 17.30 -0.16
N THR A 71 -24.50 17.21 0.16
CA THR A 71 -25.57 16.59 -0.65
C THR A 71 -25.73 17.18 -2.05
N THR A 72 -25.22 18.39 -2.32
CA THR A 72 -25.33 19.06 -3.63
C THR A 72 -23.98 19.14 -4.36
N GLY A 73 -23.86 18.41 -5.49
CA GLY A 73 -22.82 18.61 -6.51
C GLY A 73 -21.49 17.86 -6.33
N THR A 74 -20.45 18.31 -7.02
CA THR A 74 -19.11 17.70 -7.13
C THR A 74 -18.25 17.84 -5.85
N ARG A 75 -18.78 18.42 -4.77
CA ARG A 75 -18.01 18.77 -3.55
C ARG A 75 -17.39 17.56 -2.84
N PHE A 76 -18.10 16.43 -2.79
CA PHE A 76 -17.53 15.18 -2.25
C PHE A 76 -16.34 14.70 -3.07
N ASN A 77 -16.45 14.74 -4.41
CA ASN A 77 -15.38 14.34 -5.31
C ASN A 77 -14.19 15.31 -5.22
N ILE A 78 -14.43 16.60 -4.98
CA ILE A 78 -13.36 17.58 -4.72
C ILE A 78 -12.62 17.21 -3.43
N ALA A 79 -13.32 16.90 -2.34
CA ALA A 79 -12.67 16.48 -1.09
C ALA A 79 -11.83 15.20 -1.26
N LEU A 80 -12.27 14.27 -2.12
CA LEU A 80 -11.48 13.08 -2.50
C LEU A 80 -10.25 13.46 -3.34
N LEU A 81 -10.41 14.33 -4.35
CA LEU A 81 -9.35 14.73 -5.26
C LEU A 81 -8.24 15.50 -4.54
N VAL A 82 -8.62 16.41 -3.64
CA VAL A 82 -7.69 17.32 -2.97
C VAL A 82 -6.66 16.58 -2.12
N PHE A 83 -6.98 15.39 -1.60
CA PHE A 83 -6.02 14.52 -0.93
C PHE A 83 -4.86 14.09 -1.84
N TYR A 84 -5.13 13.77 -3.10
CA TYR A 84 -4.13 13.24 -4.03
C TYR A 84 -3.13 14.29 -4.54
N ILE A 85 -3.49 15.59 -4.50
CA ILE A 85 -2.61 16.67 -4.96
C ILE A 85 -1.32 16.75 -4.10
N PRO A 86 -1.38 16.99 -2.78
CA PRO A 86 -0.19 17.00 -1.94
C PRO A 86 0.47 15.62 -1.86
N TYR A 87 -0.31 14.53 -1.95
CA TYR A 87 0.23 13.18 -1.97
C TYR A 87 1.25 13.00 -3.11
N ILE A 88 0.89 13.38 -4.34
CA ILE A 88 1.79 13.27 -5.50
C ILE A 88 2.98 14.24 -5.40
N LEU A 89 2.75 15.46 -4.90
CA LEU A 89 3.80 16.47 -4.78
C LEU A 89 4.87 16.06 -3.74
N VAL A 90 4.47 15.33 -2.70
CA VAL A 90 5.33 14.97 -1.57
C VAL A 90 5.95 13.60 -1.74
N ASP A 91 5.37 12.70 -2.54
CA ASP A 91 5.91 11.36 -2.80
C ASP A 91 7.37 11.42 -3.26
N VAL A 92 7.68 12.20 -4.31
CA VAL A 92 9.06 12.29 -4.83
C VAL A 92 10.04 12.94 -3.83
N PRO A 93 9.76 14.12 -3.24
CA PRO A 93 10.62 14.72 -2.23
C PRO A 93 10.80 13.86 -0.97
N SER A 94 9.73 13.22 -0.50
CA SER A 94 9.77 12.37 0.68
C SER A 94 10.64 11.15 0.46
N ASN A 95 10.58 10.52 -0.72
CA ASN A 95 11.44 9.37 -1.04
C ASN A 95 12.93 9.75 -1.08
N LEU A 96 13.26 10.96 -1.51
CA LEU A 96 14.63 11.50 -1.40
C LEU A 96 15.01 11.81 0.04
N LEU A 97 14.05 12.26 0.85
CA LEU A 97 14.26 12.57 2.25
C LEU A 97 14.46 11.30 3.09
N VAL A 98 13.79 10.19 2.78
CA VAL A 98 14.00 8.85 3.39
C VAL A 98 15.42 8.33 3.17
N LYS A 99 16.09 8.71 2.08
CA LYS A 99 17.51 8.37 1.88
C LYS A 99 18.45 9.19 2.78
N ARG A 100 18.04 10.40 3.20
CA ARG A 100 18.85 11.31 4.04
C ARG A 100 18.53 11.19 5.53
N LEU A 101 17.28 10.91 5.86
CA LEU A 101 16.79 10.70 7.21
C LEU A 101 16.68 9.21 7.48
N ARG A 102 17.04 8.77 8.68
CA ARG A 102 16.89 7.37 9.08
C ARG A 102 15.45 6.90 8.90
N ALA A 103 15.26 5.88 8.07
CA ALA A 103 13.93 5.41 7.68
C ALA A 103 13.10 4.89 8.86
N GLY A 104 13.75 4.34 9.90
CA GLY A 104 13.09 3.84 11.11
C GLY A 104 12.56 4.94 12.04
N ILE A 105 13.01 6.19 11.90
CA ILE A 105 12.45 7.35 12.62
C ILE A 105 11.42 8.07 11.74
N TYR A 106 11.74 8.22 10.46
CA TYR A 106 10.92 9.01 9.54
C TYR A 106 9.57 8.36 9.25
N LEU A 107 9.52 7.05 8.98
CA LEU A 107 8.26 6.36 8.69
C LEU A 107 7.29 6.39 9.90
N PRO A 108 7.70 6.04 11.14
CA PRO A 108 6.82 6.16 12.30
C PRO A 108 6.39 7.60 12.62
N ALA A 109 7.26 8.58 12.39
CA ALA A 109 6.90 10.00 12.56
C ALA A 109 5.81 10.43 11.57
N LEU A 110 5.91 10.03 10.30
CA LEU A 110 4.86 10.28 9.31
C LEU A 110 3.53 9.63 9.71
N ILE A 111 3.56 8.38 10.19
CA ILE A 111 2.36 7.66 10.61
C ILE A 111 1.69 8.34 11.80
N THR A 112 2.49 8.76 12.78
CA THR A 112 1.99 9.46 13.96
C THR A 112 1.38 10.81 13.59
N ALA A 113 2.03 11.57 12.70
CA ALA A 113 1.53 12.85 12.20
C ALA A 113 0.23 12.69 11.40
N TRP A 114 0.19 11.71 10.50
CA TRP A 114 -1.01 11.37 9.72
C TRP A 114 -2.17 10.92 10.62
N GLY A 115 -1.94 10.02 11.58
CA GLY A 115 -2.94 9.59 12.55
C GLY A 115 -3.50 10.74 13.39
N LEU A 116 -2.64 11.69 13.79
CA LEU A 116 -3.07 12.90 14.50
C LEU A 116 -4.02 13.75 13.65
N VAL A 117 -3.70 13.92 12.35
CA VAL A 117 -4.57 14.62 11.40
C VAL A 117 -5.90 13.88 11.21
N CYS A 118 -5.91 12.54 11.17
CA CYS A 118 -7.14 11.73 11.15
C CYS A 118 -8.00 12.00 12.38
N THR A 119 -7.42 11.97 13.58
CA THR A 119 -8.17 12.25 14.82
C THR A 119 -8.75 13.66 14.79
N PHE A 120 -7.98 14.64 14.30
CA PHE A 120 -8.48 16.01 14.18
C PHE A 120 -9.58 16.20 13.13
N MET A 121 -9.60 15.36 12.08
CA MET A 121 -10.65 15.38 11.07
C MET A 121 -12.04 15.05 11.66
N GLY A 122 -12.11 14.30 12.76
CA GLY A 122 -13.36 14.05 13.48
C GLY A 122 -13.98 15.31 14.14
N PHE A 123 -13.19 16.35 14.42
CA PHE A 123 -13.70 17.60 15.02
C PHE A 123 -14.23 18.60 13.98
N VAL A 124 -14.12 18.29 12.69
CA VAL A 124 -14.47 19.21 11.62
C VAL A 124 -15.99 19.37 11.49
N GLN A 125 -16.44 20.62 11.49
CA GLN A 125 -17.86 20.99 11.32
C GLN A 125 -18.14 21.72 9.99
N SER A 126 -17.13 21.89 9.13
CA SER A 126 -17.26 22.64 7.88
C SER A 126 -16.57 21.96 6.70
N PHE A 127 -17.07 22.21 5.48
CA PHE A 127 -16.45 21.70 4.25
C PHE A 127 -15.01 22.21 4.08
N ALA A 128 -14.74 23.48 4.39
CA ALA A 128 -13.39 24.03 4.32
C ALA A 128 -12.42 23.34 5.30
N GLY A 129 -12.88 23.03 6.51
CA GLY A 129 -12.11 22.26 7.48
C GLY A 129 -11.81 20.85 6.98
N LEU A 130 -12.77 20.20 6.32
CA LEU A 130 -12.57 18.85 5.76
C LEU A 130 -11.51 18.87 4.65
N VAL A 131 -11.57 19.86 3.76
CA VAL A 131 -10.59 20.06 2.69
C VAL A 131 -9.20 20.36 3.25
N ALA A 132 -9.10 21.20 4.29
CA ALA A 132 -7.83 21.48 4.96
C ALA A 132 -7.22 20.24 5.62
N CYS A 133 -8.01 19.48 6.38
CA CYS A 133 -7.58 18.20 6.96
C CYS A 133 -7.13 17.23 5.87
N ARG A 134 -7.85 17.14 4.74
CA ARG A 134 -7.49 16.29 3.59
C ARG A 134 -6.17 16.67 2.92
N LEU A 135 -5.87 17.97 2.83
CA LEU A 135 -4.59 18.45 2.32
C LEU A 135 -3.44 18.03 3.24
N LEU A 136 -3.61 18.22 4.55
CA LEU A 136 -2.61 17.83 5.55
C LEU A 136 -2.43 16.30 5.58
N LEU A 137 -3.52 15.56 5.44
CA LEU A 137 -3.51 14.10 5.36
C LEU A 137 -2.65 13.62 4.19
N GLY A 138 -2.89 14.16 2.98
CA GLY A 138 -2.11 13.80 1.80
C GLY A 138 -0.65 14.23 1.89
N LEU A 139 -0.34 15.33 2.58
CA LEU A 139 1.03 15.78 2.86
C LEU A 139 1.77 14.78 3.78
N CYS A 140 1.11 14.26 4.82
CA CYS A 140 1.72 13.29 5.73
C CYS A 140 1.80 11.88 5.12
N GLU A 141 0.79 11.47 4.35
CA GLU A 141 0.69 10.11 3.81
C GLU A 141 1.51 9.91 2.52
N GLY A 142 1.76 10.98 1.76
CA GLY A 142 2.45 10.93 0.46
C GLY A 142 3.80 10.22 0.49
N GLY A 143 4.50 10.28 1.63
CA GLY A 143 5.81 9.66 1.80
C GLY A 143 5.84 8.18 2.15
N ILE A 144 4.70 7.57 2.47
CA ILE A 144 4.66 6.25 3.09
C ILE A 144 4.95 5.15 2.06
N LEU A 145 4.31 5.20 0.88
CA LEU A 145 4.45 4.12 -0.11
C LEU A 145 5.91 3.96 -0.56
N GLY A 146 6.52 5.03 -1.06
CA GLY A 146 7.91 4.96 -1.50
C GLY A 146 8.89 4.75 -0.34
N GLY A 147 8.62 5.32 0.83
CA GLY A 147 9.41 5.07 2.04
C GLY A 147 9.41 3.61 2.48
N VAL A 148 8.27 2.93 2.42
CA VAL A 148 8.17 1.49 2.73
C VAL A 148 8.90 0.64 1.68
N ILE A 149 8.83 0.99 0.39
CA ILE A 149 9.55 0.27 -0.66
C ILE A 149 11.06 0.42 -0.48
N ILE A 150 11.55 1.64 -0.20
CA ILE A 150 12.97 1.88 0.10
C ILE A 150 13.38 1.11 1.34
N TYR A 151 12.55 1.13 2.39
CA TYR A 151 12.81 0.37 3.60
C TYR A 151 12.90 -1.13 3.31
N LEU A 152 11.97 -1.72 2.56
CA LEU A 152 12.05 -3.12 2.13
C LEU A 152 13.33 -3.41 1.33
N ALA A 153 13.72 -2.51 0.43
CA ALA A 153 14.93 -2.64 -0.37
C ALA A 153 16.23 -2.57 0.46
N MET A 154 16.20 -2.05 1.70
CA MET A 154 17.35 -2.03 2.61
C MET A 154 17.55 -3.37 3.35
N PHE A 155 16.51 -4.19 3.52
CA PHE A 155 16.57 -5.45 4.26
C PHE A 155 16.49 -6.70 3.37
N TYR A 156 15.88 -6.58 2.19
CA TYR A 156 15.60 -7.71 1.29
C TYR A 156 16.28 -7.56 -0.07
N ARG A 157 16.68 -8.71 -0.63
CA ARG A 157 17.24 -8.80 -1.99
C ARG A 157 16.17 -8.68 -3.06
N ARG A 158 16.56 -8.31 -4.28
CA ARG A 158 15.61 -8.07 -5.40
C ARG A 158 14.69 -9.26 -5.68
N GLY A 159 15.22 -10.48 -5.71
CA GLY A 159 14.42 -11.70 -5.94
C GLY A 159 13.46 -12.05 -4.80
N GLU A 160 13.67 -11.49 -3.62
CA GLU A 160 12.94 -11.76 -2.38
C GLU A 160 11.87 -10.70 -2.08
N MET A 161 12.02 -9.49 -2.61
CA MET A 161 11.05 -8.39 -2.46
C MET A 161 9.68 -8.73 -3.08
N LEU A 162 9.66 -9.62 -4.06
CA LEU A 162 8.50 -10.01 -4.86
C LEU A 162 7.31 -10.48 -4.02
N LEU A 163 7.48 -11.60 -3.33
CA LEU A 163 6.45 -12.26 -2.53
C LEU A 163 6.03 -11.38 -1.35
N ARG A 164 6.95 -10.59 -0.82
CA ARG A 164 6.75 -9.68 0.32
C ARG A 164 5.97 -8.43 -0.05
N SER A 165 6.21 -7.88 -1.24
CA SER A 165 5.42 -6.78 -1.81
C SER A 165 3.99 -7.25 -2.12
N GLY A 166 3.82 -8.50 -2.57
CA GLY A 166 2.52 -9.13 -2.70
C GLY A 166 1.77 -9.21 -1.37
N LEU A 167 2.40 -9.74 -0.32
CA LEU A 167 1.84 -9.80 1.04
C LEU A 167 1.49 -8.42 1.59
N PHE A 168 2.33 -7.43 1.36
CA PHE A 168 2.07 -6.02 1.70
C PHE A 168 0.80 -5.51 1.02
N TYR A 169 0.65 -5.71 -0.30
CA TYR A 169 -0.54 -5.26 -1.03
C TYR A 169 -1.84 -5.99 -0.65
N CYS A 170 -1.76 -7.23 -0.14
CA CYS A 170 -2.92 -7.92 0.43
C CYS A 170 -3.56 -7.16 1.61
N ALA A 171 -2.84 -6.23 2.26
CA ALA A 171 -3.44 -5.42 3.32
C ALA A 171 -4.52 -4.47 2.78
N ALA A 172 -4.54 -4.14 1.48
CA ALA A 172 -5.54 -3.27 0.86
C ALA A 172 -6.98 -3.85 0.84
N PRO A 173 -7.23 -5.09 0.39
CA PRO A 173 -8.55 -5.71 0.56
C PRO A 173 -8.86 -6.01 2.03
N LEU A 174 -7.86 -6.38 2.84
CA LEU A 174 -8.07 -6.68 4.26
C LEU A 174 -8.54 -5.43 5.04
N SER A 175 -7.91 -4.28 4.79
CA SER A 175 -8.32 -2.98 5.34
C SER A 175 -9.74 -2.60 4.94
N GLY A 176 -10.16 -2.88 3.71
CA GLY A 176 -11.56 -2.69 3.30
C GLY A 176 -12.55 -3.52 4.15
N ALA A 177 -12.17 -4.74 4.52
CA ALA A 177 -12.97 -5.60 5.39
C ALA A 177 -12.98 -5.09 6.85
N PHE A 178 -11.83 -4.75 7.42
CA PHE A 178 -11.74 -4.20 8.78
C PHE A 178 -12.40 -2.83 8.90
N GLY A 179 -12.18 -1.93 7.94
CA GLY A 179 -12.78 -0.59 7.90
C GLY A 179 -14.30 -0.65 7.79
N GLY A 180 -14.85 -1.57 7.00
CA GLY A 180 -16.30 -1.82 6.96
C GLY A 180 -16.88 -2.32 8.29
N LEU A 181 -16.16 -3.24 8.96
CA LEU A 181 -16.56 -3.78 10.26
C LEU A 181 -16.49 -2.70 11.36
N LEU A 182 -15.37 -1.98 11.45
CA LEU A 182 -15.16 -0.88 12.41
C LEU A 182 -16.19 0.21 12.18
N ALA A 183 -16.41 0.63 10.94
CA ALA A 183 -17.45 1.60 10.61
C ALA A 183 -18.84 1.13 11.06
N SER A 184 -19.17 -0.16 10.86
CA SER A 184 -20.48 -0.69 11.28
C SER A 184 -20.68 -0.62 12.80
N GLY A 185 -19.63 -0.88 13.59
CA GLY A 185 -19.67 -0.77 15.04
C GLY A 185 -19.75 0.69 15.49
N LEU A 186 -18.87 1.54 14.97
CA LEU A 186 -18.74 2.94 15.37
C LEU A 186 -19.91 3.81 14.88
N ALA A 187 -20.54 3.45 13.77
CA ALA A 187 -21.74 4.14 13.27
C ALA A 187 -22.98 3.92 14.16
N THR A 188 -22.93 3.03 15.16
CA THR A 188 -23.98 2.85 16.17
C THR A 188 -23.77 3.72 17.42
N ILE A 189 -22.59 4.31 17.58
CA ILE A 189 -22.24 5.09 18.77
C ILE A 189 -22.78 6.52 18.61
N GLU A 190 -23.70 6.87 19.49
CA GLU A 190 -24.24 8.23 19.63
C GLU A 190 -24.00 8.69 21.07
N VAL A 191 -22.90 9.41 21.31
CA VAL A 191 -22.54 9.91 22.64
C VAL A 191 -22.23 11.40 22.56
N GLY A 192 -22.96 12.20 23.34
CA GLY A 192 -22.79 13.66 23.42
C GLY A 192 -23.22 14.41 22.16
N GLN A 193 -22.41 15.39 21.74
CA GLN A 193 -22.68 16.25 20.57
C GLN A 193 -22.25 15.64 19.22
N TYR A 194 -21.53 14.51 19.23
CA TYR A 194 -20.99 13.86 18.02
C TYR A 194 -21.82 12.64 17.64
N ARG A 195 -22.42 12.65 16.44
CA ARG A 195 -23.29 11.58 15.95
C ARG A 195 -22.62 10.78 14.84
N ARG A 196 -22.37 9.49 15.11
CA ARG A 196 -21.99 8.43 14.15
C ARG A 196 -20.64 8.61 13.45
N TRP A 197 -20.53 9.53 12.50
CA TRP A 197 -19.36 9.62 11.60
C TRP A 197 -18.07 10.12 12.26
N PRO A 198 -18.07 11.05 13.24
CA PRO A 198 -16.83 11.52 13.87
C PRO A 198 -16.09 10.43 14.63
N TRP A 199 -16.84 9.47 15.19
CA TRP A 199 -16.29 8.35 15.96
C TRP A 199 -15.40 7.42 15.12
N ILE A 200 -15.69 7.29 13.82
CA ILE A 200 -14.83 6.55 12.87
C ILE A 200 -13.44 7.19 12.84
N PHE A 201 -13.37 8.51 12.68
CA PHE A 201 -12.11 9.23 12.61
C PHE A 201 -11.38 9.33 13.97
N PHE A 202 -12.11 9.46 15.07
CA PHE A 202 -11.50 9.49 16.40
C PHE A 202 -10.84 8.17 16.78
N VAL A 203 -11.57 7.06 16.65
CA VAL A 203 -11.08 5.74 17.07
C VAL A 203 -9.97 5.29 16.14
N GLU A 204 -10.17 5.39 14.83
CA GLU A 204 -9.17 4.90 13.89
C GLU A 204 -7.93 5.79 13.88
N GLY A 205 -8.09 7.12 13.96
CA GLY A 205 -6.96 8.05 14.16
C GLY A 205 -6.19 7.79 15.45
N ALA A 206 -6.88 7.49 16.56
CA ALA A 206 -6.21 7.18 17.82
C ALA A 206 -5.42 5.87 17.74
N ILE A 207 -5.98 4.83 17.10
CA ILE A 207 -5.29 3.56 16.89
C ILE A 207 -4.07 3.75 16.00
N THR A 208 -4.15 4.56 14.93
CA THR A 208 -3.01 4.84 14.06
C THR A 208 -1.91 5.63 14.75
N VAL A 209 -2.25 6.59 15.61
CA VAL A 209 -1.26 7.31 16.45
C VAL A 209 -0.55 6.35 17.39
N VAL A 210 -1.29 5.52 18.12
CA VAL A 210 -0.71 4.52 19.04
C VAL A 210 0.18 3.54 18.27
N PHE A 211 -0.28 3.06 17.11
CA PHE A 211 0.49 2.17 16.26
C PHE A 211 1.77 2.85 15.73
N GLY A 212 1.70 4.11 15.31
CA GLY A 212 2.85 4.91 14.90
C GLY A 212 3.90 5.06 16.02
N ILE A 213 3.46 5.33 17.25
CA ILE A 213 4.34 5.41 18.42
C ILE A 213 4.98 4.05 18.72
N ILE A 214 4.23 2.95 18.61
CA ILE A 214 4.78 1.60 18.81
C ILE A 214 5.81 1.28 17.71
N CYS A 215 5.50 1.58 16.45
CA CYS A 215 6.44 1.42 15.33
C CYS A 215 7.75 2.16 15.56
N PHE A 216 7.72 3.33 16.21
CA PHE A 216 8.94 4.08 16.57
C PHE A 216 9.90 3.29 17.47
N PHE A 217 9.38 2.44 18.35
CA PHE A 217 10.21 1.62 19.25
C PHE A 217 10.66 0.29 18.63
N PHE A 218 9.84 -0.29 17.75
CA PHE A 218 10.08 -1.63 17.20
C PHE A 218 10.73 -1.64 15.82
N MET A 219 10.67 -0.55 15.05
CA MET A 219 11.20 -0.49 13.69
C MET A 219 12.69 -0.12 13.71
N PRO A 220 13.61 -1.02 13.32
CA PRO A 220 15.04 -0.71 13.29
C PRO A 220 15.40 0.24 12.14
N ASP A 221 16.32 1.17 12.38
CA ASP A 221 16.78 2.11 11.35
C ASP A 221 17.60 1.45 10.24
N THR A 222 18.40 0.44 10.58
CA THR A 222 19.29 -0.27 9.65
C THR A 222 19.39 -1.75 10.03
N PRO A 223 19.79 -2.64 9.09
CA PRO A 223 20.11 -4.04 9.41
C PRO A 223 21.18 -4.16 10.50
N ALA A 224 22.09 -3.20 10.60
CA ALA A 224 23.14 -3.14 11.62
C ALA A 224 22.61 -2.77 13.03
N ALA A 225 21.56 -1.93 13.09
CA ALA A 225 20.92 -1.51 14.34
C ALA A 225 19.82 -2.47 14.81
N ALA A 226 19.58 -3.56 14.07
CA ALA A 226 18.53 -4.52 14.40
C ALA A 226 18.90 -5.36 15.64
N GLY A 227 18.26 -5.06 16.78
CA GLY A 227 18.50 -5.75 18.05
C GLY A 227 18.04 -7.22 18.10
N PHE A 228 17.30 -7.70 17.09
CA PHE A 228 16.82 -9.08 16.99
C PHE A 228 17.77 -10.04 16.23
N LEU A 229 18.85 -9.51 15.64
CA LEU A 229 19.88 -10.29 14.94
C LEU A 229 21.09 -10.50 15.86
N SER A 230 21.71 -11.69 15.79
CA SER A 230 23.04 -11.90 16.38
C SER A 230 24.09 -11.12 15.57
N ASP A 231 25.26 -10.87 16.15
CA ASP A 231 26.31 -10.12 15.44
C ASP A 231 26.79 -10.84 14.16
N GLU A 232 26.85 -12.18 14.18
CA GLU A 232 27.12 -13.00 12.99
C GLU A 232 26.01 -12.84 11.92
N GLU A 233 24.75 -12.79 12.33
CA GLU A 233 23.62 -12.59 11.41
C GLU A 233 23.56 -11.16 10.85
N LYS A 234 23.97 -10.15 11.62
CA LYS A 234 24.09 -8.75 11.15
C LYS A 234 25.18 -8.61 10.10
N GLU A 235 26.35 -9.19 10.36
CA GLU A 235 27.46 -9.19 9.40
C GLU A 235 27.06 -9.92 8.11
N TRP A 236 26.37 -11.05 8.22
CA TRP A 236 25.82 -11.75 7.07
C TRP A 236 24.79 -10.92 6.29
N ALA A 237 23.85 -10.26 7.00
CA ALA A 237 22.83 -9.41 6.39
C ALA A 237 23.46 -8.22 5.64
N LEU A 238 24.48 -7.58 6.20
CA LEU A 238 25.21 -6.51 5.54
C LEU A 238 26.02 -7.03 4.34
N ARG A 239 26.70 -8.16 4.51
CA ARG A 239 27.48 -8.79 3.43
C ARG A 239 26.58 -9.14 2.25
N ARG A 240 25.45 -9.81 2.46
CA ARG A 240 24.54 -10.18 1.36
C ARG A 240 23.95 -8.97 0.63
N MET A 241 23.65 -7.88 1.35
CA MET A 241 23.13 -6.65 0.75
C MET A 241 24.21 -5.96 -0.09
N ARG A 242 25.48 -5.96 0.36
CA ARG A 242 26.62 -5.47 -0.43
C ARG A 242 26.86 -6.30 -1.69
N LEU A 243 26.68 -7.62 -1.63
CA LEU A 243 26.81 -8.49 -2.80
C LEU A 243 25.70 -8.24 -3.83
N ASP A 244 24.47 -8.02 -3.40
CA ASP A 244 23.34 -7.67 -4.29
C ASP A 244 23.49 -6.25 -4.87
N ALA A 245 24.05 -5.31 -4.09
CA ALA A 245 24.36 -3.95 -4.55
C ALA A 245 25.50 -3.92 -5.58
N GLY A 246 26.54 -4.74 -5.37
CA GLY A 246 27.71 -4.88 -6.25
C GLY A 246 27.39 -5.36 -7.67
N GLY A 247 26.20 -5.94 -7.90
CA GLY A 247 25.70 -6.26 -9.23
C GLY A 247 25.24 -5.05 -10.06
N SER A 248 25.08 -3.86 -9.44
CA SER A 248 24.63 -2.64 -10.13
C SER A 248 25.55 -1.44 -10.02
N THR A 249 26.39 -1.30 -8.99
CA THR A 249 27.42 -0.25 -8.93
C THR A 249 28.38 -0.52 -7.77
N GLU A 250 29.70 -0.45 -7.99
CA GLU A 250 30.76 -0.50 -6.96
C GLU A 250 30.82 0.77 -6.09
N VAL A 251 29.67 1.27 -5.63
CA VAL A 251 29.62 2.47 -4.81
C VAL A 251 28.95 2.13 -3.49
N ASP A 252 29.67 2.35 -2.39
CA ASP A 252 29.12 2.30 -1.04
C ASP A 252 27.81 3.09 -1.00
N VAL A 253 26.81 2.57 -0.27
CA VAL A 253 25.47 3.18 -0.15
C VAL A 253 25.54 4.64 0.35
N GLU A 254 26.65 5.03 0.97
CA GLU A 254 26.93 6.38 1.45
C GLU A 254 27.35 7.38 0.34
N ASP A 255 27.82 6.90 -0.83
CA ASP A 255 28.38 7.73 -1.91
C ASP A 255 27.49 7.82 -3.17
N GLU A 256 26.29 7.24 -3.15
CA GLU A 256 25.33 7.31 -4.26
C GLU A 256 24.73 8.73 -4.40
N LYS A 257 25.45 9.62 -5.08
CA LYS A 257 24.99 10.99 -5.33
C LYS A 257 23.79 10.98 -6.29
N PHE A 258 22.70 11.59 -5.85
CA PHE A 258 21.52 11.81 -6.69
C PHE A 258 21.90 12.54 -7.98
N SER A 259 21.83 11.83 -9.12
CA SER A 259 22.16 12.38 -10.43
C SER A 259 20.89 12.64 -11.23
N TRP A 260 20.72 13.90 -11.63
CA TRP A 260 19.67 14.35 -12.54
C TRP A 260 19.70 13.65 -13.91
N TYR A 261 20.84 13.04 -14.27
CA TYR A 261 20.98 12.24 -15.48
C TYR A 261 20.02 11.03 -15.49
N TRP A 262 19.98 10.26 -14.38
CA TRP A 262 19.11 9.10 -14.26
C TRP A 262 17.62 9.47 -14.27
N VAL A 263 17.28 10.60 -13.65
CA VAL A 263 15.90 11.14 -13.68
C VAL A 263 15.47 11.48 -15.10
N ARG A 264 16.33 12.18 -15.87
CA ARG A 264 16.03 12.52 -17.27
C ARG A 264 15.95 11.30 -18.17
N MET A 265 16.74 10.26 -17.87
CA MET A 265 16.68 8.99 -18.60
C MET A 265 15.35 8.27 -18.32
N ALA A 266 14.95 8.16 -17.05
CA ALA A 266 13.67 7.56 -16.66
C ALA A 266 12.48 8.32 -17.26
N LEU A 267 12.51 9.65 -17.28
CA LEU A 267 11.46 10.47 -17.90
C LEU A 267 11.41 10.39 -19.43
N LYS A 268 12.48 9.93 -20.09
CA LYS A 268 12.51 9.75 -21.54
C LYS A 268 12.27 8.30 -21.97
N ALA A 269 12.24 7.37 -21.01
CA ALA A 269 12.02 5.96 -21.29
C ALA A 269 10.54 5.71 -21.62
N PRO A 270 10.19 5.25 -22.84
CA PRO A 270 8.81 4.95 -23.20
C PRO A 270 8.19 3.84 -22.33
N GLN A 271 9.00 2.94 -21.79
CA GLN A 271 8.57 1.88 -20.88
C GLN A 271 7.95 2.43 -19.59
N THR A 272 8.46 3.56 -19.08
CA THR A 272 7.94 4.21 -17.88
C THR A 272 6.52 4.74 -18.11
N TYR A 273 6.28 5.36 -19.26
CA TYR A 273 4.93 5.83 -19.61
C TYR A 273 3.95 4.68 -19.84
N LEU A 274 4.37 3.63 -20.55
CA LEU A 274 3.51 2.44 -20.75
C LEU A 274 3.13 1.80 -19.40
N SER A 275 4.08 1.69 -18.49
CA SER A 275 3.85 1.16 -17.14
C SER A 275 2.90 2.06 -16.35
N ALA A 276 3.08 3.38 -16.42
CA ALA A 276 2.18 4.35 -15.79
C ALA A 276 0.75 4.27 -16.33
N PHE A 277 0.58 4.09 -17.65
CA PHE A 277 -0.73 3.90 -18.26
C PHE A 277 -1.42 2.63 -17.79
N ILE A 278 -0.69 1.51 -17.71
CA ILE A 278 -1.26 0.25 -17.22
C ILE A 278 -1.69 0.40 -15.75
N TRP A 279 -0.86 1.04 -14.92
CA TRP A 279 -1.20 1.37 -13.53
C TRP A 279 -2.43 2.26 -13.43
N PHE A 280 -2.54 3.29 -14.27
CA PHE A 280 -3.70 4.17 -14.32
C PHE A 280 -4.99 3.40 -14.61
N PHE A 281 -5.00 2.57 -15.64
CA PHE A 281 -6.20 1.78 -15.99
C PHE A 281 -6.58 0.74 -14.93
N LEU A 282 -5.62 0.28 -14.12
CA LEU A 282 -5.89 -0.66 -13.04
C LEU A 282 -6.35 0.01 -11.75
N LEU A 283 -5.77 1.17 -11.39
CA LEU A 283 -6.10 1.87 -10.15
C LEU A 283 -7.43 2.62 -10.19
N VAL A 284 -7.84 3.14 -11.35
CA VAL A 284 -9.13 3.83 -11.51
C VAL A 284 -10.31 2.96 -11.04
N PRO A 285 -10.50 1.72 -11.56
CA PRO A 285 -11.56 0.85 -11.06
C PRO A 285 -11.34 0.46 -9.60
N LEU A 286 -10.10 0.22 -9.15
CA LEU A 286 -9.81 -0.17 -7.77
C LEU A 286 -10.29 0.86 -6.75
N TYR A 287 -9.88 2.12 -6.91
CA TYR A 287 -10.28 3.19 -6.00
C TYR A 287 -11.76 3.54 -6.14
N SER A 288 -12.31 3.47 -7.35
CA SER A 288 -13.75 3.67 -7.56
C SER A 288 -14.57 2.60 -6.81
N PHE A 289 -14.15 1.34 -6.90
CA PHE A 289 -14.79 0.26 -6.15
C PHE A 289 -14.62 0.49 -4.64
N SER A 290 -13.40 0.67 -4.15
CA SER A 290 -13.13 0.78 -2.71
C SER A 290 -13.87 1.95 -2.03
N LEU A 291 -13.89 3.13 -2.66
CA LEU A 291 -14.53 4.33 -2.09
C LEU A 291 -16.06 4.32 -2.18
N PHE A 292 -16.61 3.75 -3.26
CA PHE A 292 -18.05 3.77 -3.50
C PHE A 292 -18.76 2.45 -3.16
N LEU A 293 -18.05 1.38 -2.83
CA LEU A 293 -18.64 0.09 -2.45
C LEU A 293 -19.70 0.23 -1.34
N PRO A 294 -19.45 0.95 -0.22
CA PRO A 294 -20.48 1.15 0.78
C PRO A 294 -21.73 1.81 0.17
N SER A 295 -21.53 2.78 -0.73
CA SER A 295 -22.62 3.57 -1.33
C SER A 295 -23.43 2.72 -2.31
N ILE A 296 -22.77 1.84 -3.06
CA ILE A 296 -23.39 0.87 -3.96
C ILE A 296 -24.31 -0.05 -3.17
N ILE A 297 -23.85 -0.55 -2.01
CA ILE A 297 -24.65 -1.44 -1.16
C ILE A 297 -25.81 -0.69 -0.50
N ALA A 298 -25.60 0.51 0.01
CA ALA A 298 -26.68 1.34 0.56
C ALA A 298 -27.75 1.64 -0.50
N GLY A 299 -27.35 1.86 -1.76
CA GLY A 299 -28.26 2.04 -2.90
C GLY A 299 -29.14 0.80 -3.21
N MET A 300 -28.82 -0.37 -2.68
CA MET A 300 -29.66 -1.58 -2.78
C MET A 300 -30.80 -1.59 -1.75
N GLY A 301 -30.92 -0.58 -0.88
CA GLY A 301 -31.97 -0.46 0.13
C GLY A 301 -31.59 -0.99 1.51
N TYR A 302 -30.31 -1.30 1.74
CA TYR A 302 -29.82 -1.69 3.06
C TYR A 302 -29.59 -0.47 3.95
N ARG A 303 -29.89 -0.61 5.25
CA ARG A 303 -29.58 0.41 6.28
C ARG A 303 -28.08 0.64 6.37
N SER A 304 -27.64 1.88 6.65
CA SER A 304 -26.23 2.31 6.74
C SER A 304 -25.29 1.31 7.44
N THR A 305 -25.64 0.84 8.63
CA THR A 305 -24.86 -0.15 9.39
C THR A 305 -24.76 -1.51 8.69
N THR A 306 -25.88 -1.99 8.16
CA THR A 306 -25.94 -3.28 7.45
C THR A 306 -25.18 -3.17 6.12
N ALA A 307 -25.27 -2.03 5.43
CA ALA A 307 -24.57 -1.78 4.18
C ALA A 307 -23.05 -1.83 4.37
N GLN A 308 -22.53 -1.24 5.45
CA GLN A 308 -21.11 -1.32 5.82
C GLN A 308 -20.69 -2.77 6.14
N LEU A 309 -21.51 -3.52 6.87
CA LEU A 309 -21.23 -4.93 7.16
C LEU A 309 -21.18 -5.81 5.88
N PHE A 310 -22.04 -5.52 4.91
CA PHE A 310 -22.04 -6.21 3.61
C PHE A 310 -20.82 -5.86 2.73
N THR A 311 -20.00 -4.86 3.09
CA THR A 311 -18.71 -4.62 2.41
C THR A 311 -17.63 -5.63 2.79
N VAL A 312 -17.78 -6.28 3.96
CA VAL A 312 -16.76 -7.18 4.53
C VAL A 312 -16.58 -8.44 3.68
N PRO A 313 -17.64 -9.16 3.25
CA PRO A 313 -17.48 -10.42 2.53
C PRO A 313 -16.81 -10.29 1.14
N PRO A 314 -17.15 -9.29 0.27
CA PRO A 314 -16.46 -9.09 -0.99
C PRO A 314 -14.96 -8.79 -0.81
N ASN A 315 -14.62 -7.98 0.20
CA ASN A 315 -13.23 -7.61 0.51
C ASN A 315 -12.43 -8.80 1.08
N MET A 316 -13.04 -9.65 1.91
CA MET A 316 -12.42 -10.91 2.35
C MET A 316 -12.18 -11.88 1.19
N ALA A 317 -13.14 -12.02 0.27
CA ALA A 317 -12.98 -12.86 -0.91
C ALA A 317 -11.84 -12.36 -1.81
N ALA A 318 -11.71 -11.04 -1.95
CA ALA A 318 -10.57 -10.43 -2.63
C ALA A 318 -9.25 -10.74 -1.90
N PHE A 319 -9.18 -10.60 -0.58
CA PHE A 319 -7.98 -10.91 0.20
C PHE A 319 -7.49 -12.35 -0.02
N ILE A 320 -8.38 -13.33 0.08
CA ILE A 320 -8.04 -14.75 -0.15
C ILE A 320 -7.57 -14.96 -1.59
N THR A 321 -8.24 -14.32 -2.56
CA THR A 321 -7.90 -14.50 -3.96
C THR A 321 -6.56 -13.85 -4.31
N VAL A 322 -6.26 -12.67 -3.77
CA VAL A 322 -4.96 -12.00 -3.98
C VAL A 322 -3.82 -12.87 -3.46
N ILE A 323 -3.95 -13.48 -2.28
CA ILE A 323 -2.93 -14.40 -1.75
C ILE A 323 -2.80 -15.63 -2.66
N GLY A 324 -3.92 -16.23 -3.06
CA GLY A 324 -3.92 -17.40 -3.92
C GLY A 324 -3.29 -17.14 -5.28
N THR A 325 -3.62 -16.01 -5.90
CA THR A 325 -3.09 -15.65 -7.23
C THR A 325 -1.66 -15.14 -7.15
N ALA A 326 -1.24 -14.47 -6.07
CA ALA A 326 0.17 -14.14 -5.85
C ALA A 326 1.04 -15.41 -5.76
N TYR A 327 0.62 -16.40 -4.96
CA TYR A 327 1.33 -17.67 -4.85
C TYR A 327 1.33 -18.46 -6.17
N ALA A 328 0.20 -18.50 -6.88
CA ALA A 328 0.10 -19.17 -8.17
C ALA A 328 0.96 -18.49 -9.25
N SER A 329 0.99 -17.16 -9.27
CA SER A 329 1.77 -16.36 -10.22
C SER A 329 3.27 -16.55 -10.02
N ASP A 330 3.73 -16.62 -8.76
CA ASP A 330 5.13 -16.91 -8.43
C ASP A 330 5.55 -18.32 -8.86
N LYS A 331 4.67 -19.32 -8.70
CA LYS A 331 4.96 -20.70 -9.11
C LYS A 331 4.97 -20.88 -10.63
N LEU A 332 4.03 -20.25 -11.33
CA LEU A 332 3.85 -20.38 -12.78
C LEU A 332 4.72 -19.40 -13.58
N LYS A 333 5.33 -18.41 -12.92
CA LYS A 333 6.16 -17.34 -13.51
C LYS A 333 5.48 -16.59 -14.66
N ASN A 334 4.16 -16.64 -14.74
CA ASN A 334 3.40 -16.16 -15.89
C ASN A 334 2.33 -15.15 -15.47
N ARG A 335 2.79 -13.92 -15.27
CA ARG A 335 2.02 -12.85 -14.60
C ARG A 335 0.94 -12.24 -15.49
N GLY A 336 1.18 -12.19 -16.80
CA GLY A 336 0.28 -11.52 -17.75
C GLY A 336 -1.11 -12.16 -17.83
N TYR A 337 -1.19 -13.49 -17.82
CA TYR A 337 -2.48 -14.19 -17.90
C TYR A 337 -3.35 -13.97 -16.66
N PHE A 338 -2.75 -13.90 -15.47
CA PHE A 338 -3.49 -13.62 -14.24
C PHE A 338 -4.03 -12.19 -14.22
N ILE A 339 -3.25 -11.21 -14.70
CA ILE A 339 -3.70 -9.81 -14.83
C ILE A 339 -4.88 -9.73 -15.81
N ILE A 340 -4.76 -10.35 -16.99
CA ILE A 340 -5.84 -10.35 -18.00
C ILE A 340 -7.09 -11.04 -17.44
N GLY A 341 -6.94 -12.19 -16.80
CA GLY A 341 -8.04 -12.91 -16.16
C GLY A 341 -8.75 -12.05 -15.10
N GLY A 342 -7.98 -11.34 -14.27
CA GLY A 342 -8.52 -10.40 -13.28
C GLY A 342 -9.27 -9.23 -13.91
N CYS A 343 -8.73 -8.64 -14.97
CA CYS A 343 -9.41 -7.58 -15.73
C CYS A 343 -10.74 -8.06 -16.32
N VAL A 344 -10.78 -9.25 -16.92
CA VAL A 344 -12.01 -9.83 -17.47
C VAL A 344 -13.06 -10.06 -16.38
N LEU A 345 -12.65 -10.62 -15.22
CA LEU A 345 -13.54 -10.79 -14.07
C LEU A 345 -14.06 -9.45 -13.54
N GLY A 346 -13.20 -8.43 -13.47
CA GLY A 346 -13.58 -7.07 -13.08
C GLY A 346 -14.62 -6.46 -14.04
N ILE A 347 -14.41 -6.59 -15.35
CA ILE A 347 -15.35 -6.13 -16.38
C ILE A 347 -16.71 -6.84 -16.20
N CYS A 348 -16.72 -8.16 -16.08
CA CYS A 348 -17.94 -8.93 -15.84
C CYS A 348 -18.67 -8.45 -14.58
N GLY A 349 -17.94 -8.21 -13.47
CA GLY A 349 -18.51 -7.71 -12.23
C GLY A 349 -19.15 -6.31 -12.37
N TYR A 350 -18.50 -5.39 -13.06
CA TYR A 350 -19.07 -4.07 -13.33
C TYR A 350 -20.28 -4.12 -14.25
N VAL A 351 -20.25 -4.96 -15.30
CA VAL A 351 -21.41 -5.17 -16.18
C VAL A 351 -22.59 -5.71 -15.38
N MET A 352 -22.37 -6.68 -14.48
CA MET A 352 -23.41 -7.17 -13.58
C MET A 352 -23.97 -6.07 -12.67
N LEU A 353 -23.13 -5.19 -12.13
CA LEU A 353 -23.58 -4.07 -11.30
C LEU A 353 -24.47 -3.07 -12.07
N ILE A 354 -24.16 -2.82 -13.34
CA ILE A 354 -24.90 -1.86 -14.19
C ILE A 354 -26.22 -2.45 -14.69
N VAL A 355 -26.19 -3.70 -15.18
CA VAL A 355 -27.33 -4.32 -15.89
C VAL A 355 -28.32 -4.98 -14.93
N ALA A 356 -27.86 -5.46 -13.77
CA ALA A 356 -28.73 -6.22 -12.87
C ALA A 356 -29.86 -5.36 -12.28
N THR A 357 -31.05 -5.93 -12.31
CA THR A 357 -32.27 -5.37 -11.69
C THR A 357 -32.49 -5.89 -10.27
N THR A 358 -31.93 -7.06 -9.93
CA THR A 358 -32.07 -7.68 -8.60
C THR A 358 -30.87 -7.38 -7.70
N ASN A 359 -31.15 -7.09 -6.42
CA ASN A 359 -30.12 -6.77 -5.42
C ASN A 359 -29.12 -7.92 -5.20
N ALA A 360 -29.57 -9.18 -5.31
CA ALA A 360 -28.70 -10.35 -5.16
C ALA A 360 -27.63 -10.41 -6.26
N VAL A 361 -27.99 -10.10 -7.51
CA VAL A 361 -27.05 -10.13 -8.65
C VAL A 361 -26.09 -8.94 -8.59
N ARG A 362 -26.56 -7.76 -8.16
CA ARG A 362 -25.68 -6.62 -7.87
C ARG A 362 -24.66 -6.94 -6.79
N TYR A 363 -25.10 -7.58 -5.71
CA TYR A 363 -24.20 -8.02 -4.64
C TYR A 363 -23.18 -9.06 -5.14
N ALA A 364 -23.60 -10.07 -5.92
CA ALA A 364 -22.67 -11.01 -6.55
C ALA A 364 -21.64 -10.32 -7.47
N GLY A 365 -22.06 -9.27 -8.20
CA GLY A 365 -21.18 -8.43 -9.00
C GLY A 365 -20.05 -7.79 -8.17
N THR A 366 -20.34 -7.36 -6.94
CA THR A 366 -19.30 -6.80 -6.05
C THR A 366 -18.19 -7.80 -5.70
N PHE A 367 -18.49 -9.10 -5.58
CA PHE A 367 -17.46 -10.12 -5.36
C PHE A 367 -16.55 -10.27 -6.58
N LEU A 368 -17.13 -10.30 -7.78
CA LEU A 368 -16.36 -10.43 -9.01
C LEU A 368 -15.45 -9.21 -9.25
N VAL A 369 -15.95 -8.00 -8.97
CA VAL A 369 -15.12 -6.79 -9.02
C VAL A 369 -13.99 -6.86 -7.99
N ALA A 370 -14.30 -7.21 -6.74
CA ALA A 370 -13.29 -7.27 -5.69
C ALA A 370 -12.19 -8.30 -6.03
N ILE A 371 -12.58 -9.51 -6.45
CA ILE A 371 -11.63 -10.56 -6.83
C ILE A 371 -10.81 -10.18 -8.07
N GLY A 372 -11.45 -9.56 -9.08
CA GLY A 372 -10.81 -9.19 -10.33
C GLY A 372 -9.82 -8.04 -10.21
N VAL A 373 -10.19 -6.98 -9.50
CA VAL A 373 -9.47 -5.70 -9.50
C VAL A 373 -8.33 -5.67 -8.48
N PHE A 374 -8.51 -6.26 -7.28
CA PHE A 374 -7.47 -6.21 -6.24
C PHE A 374 -6.23 -7.05 -6.56
N GLN A 375 -6.37 -8.14 -7.33
CA GLN A 375 -5.23 -9.01 -7.68
C GLN A 375 -4.22 -8.38 -8.66
N GLY A 376 -4.67 -7.43 -9.49
CA GLY A 376 -3.80 -6.85 -10.51
C GLY A 376 -2.71 -5.91 -9.96
N SER A 377 -2.97 -5.28 -8.81
CA SER A 377 -2.08 -4.29 -8.20
C SER A 377 -0.73 -4.88 -7.76
N PRO A 378 -0.68 -5.96 -6.94
CA PRO A 378 0.59 -6.56 -6.54
C PRO A 378 1.37 -7.11 -7.74
N MET A 379 0.69 -7.70 -8.72
CA MET A 379 1.34 -8.30 -9.89
C MET A 379 2.02 -7.26 -10.79
N LEU A 380 1.42 -6.07 -10.93
CA LEU A 380 2.01 -4.97 -11.69
C LEU A 380 3.21 -4.35 -10.98
N MET A 381 3.13 -4.12 -9.68
CA MET A 381 4.24 -3.59 -8.89
C MET A 381 5.50 -4.46 -9.05
N VAL A 382 5.27 -5.76 -8.95
CA VAL A 382 6.26 -6.82 -9.11
C VAL A 382 6.87 -6.89 -10.51
N SER A 383 6.13 -6.52 -11.56
CA SER A 383 6.67 -6.54 -12.93
C SER A 383 7.65 -5.41 -13.24
N LEU A 384 7.73 -4.39 -12.38
CA LEU A 384 8.58 -3.21 -12.55
C LEU A 384 9.93 -3.32 -11.83
N ILE A 385 10.08 -4.32 -10.95
CA ILE A 385 11.31 -4.67 -10.21
C ILE A 385 11.92 -5.88 -10.91
#